data_AF-A0A956FDK3-F1
#
_entry.id   AF-A0A956FDK3-F1
#
_cell.length_a   1.000
_cell.length_b   1.000
_cell.length_c   1.000
_cell.angle_alpha   90.00
_cell.angle_beta   90.00
_cell.angle_gamma   90.00
#
_symmetry.space_group_name_H-M   'P 1'
#
loop_
_entity.id
_entity.type
_entity.pdbx_description
1 polymer ?
#
loop_
_entity_poly.entity_id
_entity_poly.type
_entity_poly.pdbx_seq_one_letter_code
_entity_poly.pdbx_strand_id
1 'polypeptide(L)'
;MPLTITAHGPGHSPPRTADGHHRLSAEITWLVEGDEALVAEVEAKLSPFCRRVSRSLLLRFGNSVGGHDGGPLGRVVVHSDKWDEADFEEMLGELGERMALLPFSAGNGADRDYEQGITADHRVLYHAFVYLRHLLCSSAPPEDQLVPALRLILARPHRRFERVTRWSPLPMVQRVEPRALLGMVTPHAKLTRVPRATANVLAQALHGHLPQQVEETRVRGTVDVPENRFVKAFLGKALGIVEQMRGVVAKVGRGYFRQRILADCDAMTRELQPLRRHVLWDEVSELRRVPAESQVLQRQRGYREVLRHWVRLRLTARLPLHPDTTRKLLEIKDIAELYEIWSYFEVERQVSLGLGRPPVEVGTPNVGDLGVNLGRGLRIAWEGSVELFYNLSYSRSRRDRSYSLPLRPDVVLRIPDGPNRGDHLFDAKFKVRKLDDAVQTAEDVDEAEQAAERRGMFKHADLYKMHAYRDAISNARSVWILYPGSELRFFDEVGGRVDGLEELPEVPRGVGAIPLRPGEQGDAIAQLVQRMLG
;
A
#
# COMPACT_ATOMS: atom_id res chain seq x y z
N MET A 1 -5.34 -21.42 43.03
CA MET A 1 -4.82 -20.04 42.82
C MET A 1 -5.41 -19.51 41.52
N PRO A 2 -5.74 -18.22 41.40
CA PRO A 2 -6.16 -17.66 40.11
C PRO A 2 -5.02 -17.82 39.10
N LEU A 3 -5.37 -18.01 37.82
CA LEU A 3 -4.39 -18.05 36.74
C LEU A 3 -3.70 -16.69 36.60
N THR A 4 -2.38 -16.69 36.57
CA THR A 4 -1.53 -15.51 36.35
C THR A 4 -0.59 -15.76 35.19
N ILE A 5 -0.41 -14.74 34.34
CA ILE A 5 0.54 -14.75 33.22
C ILE A 5 1.57 -13.64 33.41
N THR A 6 2.86 -13.96 33.33
CA THR A 6 3.98 -13.03 33.54
C THR A 6 5.06 -13.23 32.47
N ALA A 7 5.90 -12.21 32.24
CA ALA A 7 7.04 -12.35 31.33
C ALA A 7 8.17 -13.16 31.99
N HIS A 8 8.73 -14.13 31.28
CA HIS A 8 9.82 -14.97 31.77
C HIS A 8 11.19 -14.35 31.42
N GLY A 9 11.84 -13.72 32.39
CA GLY A 9 13.19 -13.11 32.27
C GLY A 9 13.26 -11.67 32.82
N PRO A 10 14.46 -11.18 33.21
CA PRO A 10 14.60 -9.83 33.79
C PRO A 10 14.29 -8.73 32.76
N GLY A 11 13.68 -7.62 33.21
CA GLY A 11 13.53 -6.38 32.43
C GLY A 11 12.37 -6.30 31.43
N HIS A 12 11.49 -7.31 31.34
CA HIS A 12 10.38 -7.30 30.39
C HIS A 12 9.09 -6.71 30.99
N SER A 13 8.33 -5.96 30.17
CA SER A 13 7.06 -5.36 30.60
C SER A 13 5.99 -6.43 30.88
N PRO A 14 5.12 -6.23 31.89
CA PRO A 14 4.02 -7.15 32.17
C PRO A 14 3.02 -7.20 31.00
N PRO A 15 2.21 -8.26 30.89
CA PRO A 15 1.24 -8.39 29.81
C PRO A 15 0.20 -7.27 29.90
N ARG A 16 0.01 -6.54 28.79
CA ARG A 16 -1.00 -5.48 28.74
C ARG A 16 -2.37 -6.13 28.70
N THR A 17 -3.20 -5.83 29.70
CA THR A 17 -4.54 -6.40 29.84
C THR A 17 -5.57 -5.27 29.69
N ALA A 18 -6.43 -5.36 28.68
CA ALA A 18 -7.52 -4.41 28.44
C ALA A 18 -8.77 -5.21 28.04
N ASP A 19 -9.93 -4.87 28.63
CA ASP A 19 -11.25 -5.46 28.30
C ASP A 19 -11.30 -7.01 28.26
N GLY A 20 -10.61 -7.67 29.20
CA GLY A 20 -10.62 -9.15 29.30
C GLY A 20 -9.79 -9.87 28.23
N HIS A 21 -8.87 -9.17 27.58
CA HIS A 21 -7.92 -9.73 26.61
C HIS A 21 -6.48 -9.50 27.05
N HIS A 22 -5.65 -10.55 26.95
CA HIS A 22 -4.21 -10.44 27.19
C HIS A 22 -3.49 -10.14 25.88
N ARG A 23 -2.79 -9.01 25.81
CA ARG A 23 -1.94 -8.66 24.68
C ARG A 23 -0.50 -9.05 24.99
N LEU A 24 0.02 -10.03 24.24
CA LEU A 24 1.32 -10.67 24.46
C LEU A 24 2.25 -10.45 23.26
N SER A 25 3.53 -10.26 23.52
CA SER A 25 4.58 -10.21 22.50
C SER A 25 4.99 -11.62 22.08
N ALA A 26 5.14 -11.86 20.78
CA ALA A 26 5.50 -13.15 20.20
C ALA A 26 6.98 -13.51 20.50
N GLU A 27 7.80 -12.49 20.73
CA GLU A 27 9.23 -12.57 20.99
C GLU A 27 9.55 -12.92 22.46
N ILE A 28 8.60 -12.68 23.37
CA ILE A 28 8.74 -12.92 24.81
C ILE A 28 8.26 -14.34 25.15
N THR A 29 8.98 -15.00 26.06
CA THR A 29 8.48 -16.23 26.69
C THR A 29 7.60 -15.85 27.87
N TRP A 30 6.39 -16.36 27.94
CA TRP A 30 5.43 -16.06 29.00
C TRP A 30 5.30 -17.24 29.93
N LEU A 31 5.23 -16.98 31.23
CA LEU A 31 5.01 -17.98 32.27
C LEU A 31 3.56 -17.89 32.73
N VAL A 32 2.85 -19.02 32.69
CA VAL A 32 1.49 -19.15 33.21
C VAL A 32 1.53 -20.05 34.44
N GLU A 33 1.02 -19.52 35.56
CA GLU A 33 0.97 -20.21 36.86
C GLU A 33 -0.45 -20.14 37.41
N GLY A 34 -0.91 -21.20 38.07
CA GLY A 34 -2.27 -21.25 38.59
C GLY A 34 -2.67 -22.65 39.05
N ASP A 35 -3.98 -22.87 39.16
CA ASP A 35 -4.54 -24.19 39.44
C ASP A 35 -4.20 -25.20 38.32
N GLU A 36 -3.80 -26.43 38.69
CA GLU A 36 -3.30 -27.44 37.77
C GLU A 36 -4.33 -27.86 36.71
N ALA A 37 -5.62 -27.89 37.07
CA ALA A 37 -6.69 -28.20 36.14
C ALA A 37 -6.87 -27.09 35.09
N LEU A 38 -6.78 -25.83 35.53
CA LEU A 38 -6.90 -24.67 34.64
C LEU A 38 -5.68 -24.51 33.73
N VAL A 39 -4.48 -24.78 34.23
CA VAL A 39 -3.24 -24.76 33.43
C VAL A 39 -3.26 -25.85 32.36
N ALA A 40 -3.80 -27.04 32.67
CA ALA A 40 -3.95 -28.12 31.69
C ALA A 40 -4.96 -27.76 30.58
N GLU A 41 -6.02 -27.01 30.91
CA GLU A 41 -6.98 -26.52 29.92
C GLU A 41 -6.37 -25.44 28.99
N VAL A 42 -5.57 -24.53 29.55
CA VAL A 42 -4.78 -23.56 28.78
C VAL A 42 -3.79 -24.28 27.84
N GLU A 43 -3.10 -25.31 28.33
CA GLU A 43 -2.17 -26.10 27.53
C GLU A 43 -2.87 -26.80 26.35
N ALA A 44 -4.06 -27.36 26.57
CA ALA A 44 -4.85 -28.01 25.53
C ALA A 44 -5.31 -27.03 24.43
N LYS A 45 -5.62 -25.79 24.82
CA LYS A 45 -6.11 -24.74 23.92
C LYS A 45 -5.01 -24.02 23.13
N LEU A 46 -3.85 -23.80 23.76
CA LEU A 46 -2.73 -23.06 23.18
C LEU A 46 -1.62 -23.96 22.63
N SER A 47 -1.79 -25.29 22.64
CA SER A 47 -0.89 -26.21 21.92
C SER A 47 -0.87 -25.86 20.42
N PRO A 48 0.30 -25.74 19.76
CA PRO A 48 1.63 -26.24 20.17
C PRO A 48 2.53 -25.22 20.88
N PHE A 49 2.03 -24.04 21.28
CA PHE A 49 2.85 -22.94 21.81
C PHE A 49 3.27 -23.14 23.28
N CYS A 50 2.96 -24.29 23.86
CA CYS A 50 3.06 -24.56 25.28
C CYS A 50 4.19 -25.56 25.57
N ARG A 51 4.97 -25.32 26.63
CA ARG A 51 5.87 -26.29 27.23
C ARG A 51 5.62 -26.35 28.74
N ARG A 52 5.12 -27.49 29.23
CA ARG A 52 4.96 -27.72 30.67
C ARG A 52 6.34 -27.78 31.34
N VAL A 53 6.48 -27.04 32.44
CA VAL A 53 7.65 -27.10 33.31
C VAL A 53 7.14 -27.23 34.75
N SER A 54 7.15 -28.45 35.28
CA SER A 54 6.59 -28.77 36.59
C SER A 54 5.11 -28.35 36.69
N ARG A 55 4.74 -27.51 37.67
CA ARG A 55 3.37 -27.00 37.89
C ARG A 55 3.01 -25.76 37.07
N SER A 56 3.95 -25.24 36.27
CA SER A 56 3.76 -24.02 35.48
C SER A 56 3.87 -24.32 33.98
N LEU A 57 3.35 -23.41 33.15
CA LEU A 57 3.32 -23.55 31.70
C LEU A 57 4.08 -22.41 31.04
N LEU A 58 5.10 -22.73 30.24
CA LEU A 58 5.78 -21.75 29.41
C LEU A 58 5.06 -21.63 28.08
N LEU A 59 4.63 -20.42 27.73
CA LEU A 59 4.06 -20.08 26.44
C LEU A 59 5.10 -19.36 25.58
N ARG A 60 5.34 -19.88 24.38
CA ARG A 60 6.22 -19.27 23.38
C ARG A 60 5.54 -19.32 22.02
N PHE A 61 5.06 -18.16 21.58
CA PHE A 61 4.31 -18.04 20.33
C PHE A 61 5.22 -17.92 19.10
N GLY A 62 6.44 -17.39 19.26
CA GLY A 62 7.45 -17.36 18.20
C GLY A 62 6.99 -16.57 16.98
N ASN A 63 6.59 -17.28 15.91
CA ASN A 63 6.13 -16.68 14.65
C ASN A 63 4.59 -16.59 14.55
N SER A 64 3.88 -17.03 15.60
CA SER A 64 2.42 -17.03 15.64
C SER A 64 1.91 -15.70 16.19
N VAL A 65 1.44 -14.82 15.31
CA VAL A 65 0.79 -13.55 15.64
C VAL A 65 -0.71 -13.60 15.32
N GLY A 66 -1.52 -12.87 16.09
CA GLY A 66 -2.97 -12.83 15.95
C GLY A 66 -3.71 -13.24 17.23
N GLY A 67 -5.03 -13.42 17.12
CA GLY A 67 -5.88 -13.80 18.25
C GLY A 67 -5.93 -15.32 18.46
N HIS A 68 -5.68 -15.75 19.67
CA HIS A 68 -5.72 -17.14 20.15
C HIS A 68 -6.79 -17.29 21.24
N ASP A 69 -7.47 -18.43 21.25
CA ASP A 69 -8.34 -18.84 22.36
C ASP A 69 -7.45 -19.37 23.49
N GLY A 70 -7.28 -18.59 24.55
CA GLY A 70 -6.51 -18.97 25.73
C GLY A 70 -7.30 -19.79 26.76
N GLY A 71 -8.54 -20.18 26.44
CA GLY A 71 -9.41 -20.90 27.35
C GLY A 71 -9.67 -20.10 28.63
N PRO A 72 -9.31 -20.61 29.82
CA PRO A 72 -9.46 -19.90 31.10
C PRO A 72 -8.67 -18.58 31.20
N LEU A 73 -7.66 -18.36 30.36
CA LEU A 73 -6.96 -17.06 30.25
C LEU A 73 -7.75 -16.01 29.45
N GLY A 74 -8.86 -16.39 28.82
CA GLY A 74 -9.57 -15.54 27.87
C GLY A 74 -8.84 -15.43 26.54
N ARG A 75 -9.22 -14.45 25.71
CA ARG A 75 -8.63 -14.27 24.38
C ARG A 75 -7.25 -13.62 24.50
N VAL A 76 -6.27 -14.26 23.88
CA VAL A 76 -4.87 -13.85 23.86
C VAL A 76 -4.56 -13.26 22.48
N VAL A 77 -4.14 -12.00 22.42
CA VAL A 77 -3.75 -11.35 21.16
C VAL A 77 -2.23 -11.24 21.14
N VAL A 78 -1.61 -12.00 20.25
CA VAL A 78 -0.16 -12.04 20.09
C VAL A 78 0.26 -11.09 18.98
N HIS A 79 1.24 -10.23 19.24
CA HIS A 79 1.81 -9.29 18.27
C HIS A 79 3.31 -9.48 18.16
N SER A 80 3.90 -9.15 17.00
CA SER A 80 5.36 -9.08 16.86
C SER A 80 5.80 -7.66 17.16
N ASP A 81 6.84 -7.51 17.98
CA ASP A 81 7.45 -6.22 18.28
C ASP A 81 8.47 -5.78 17.20
N LYS A 82 8.65 -6.57 16.12
CA LYS A 82 9.72 -6.34 15.13
C LYS A 82 9.27 -5.85 13.75
N TRP A 83 8.04 -6.16 13.33
CA TRP A 83 7.39 -5.60 12.13
C TRP A 83 5.91 -5.98 12.15
N ASP A 84 5.00 -5.02 12.10
CA ASP A 84 3.55 -5.25 12.18
C ASP A 84 2.78 -4.85 10.91
N GLU A 85 1.45 -4.92 10.97
CA GLU A 85 0.58 -4.57 9.84
C GLU A 85 0.59 -3.07 9.53
N ALA A 86 0.86 -2.21 10.52
CA ALA A 86 1.01 -0.77 10.32
C ALA A 86 2.33 -0.47 9.59
N ASP A 87 3.43 -1.12 9.97
CA ASP A 87 4.73 -0.95 9.28
C ASP A 87 4.64 -1.35 7.79
N PHE A 88 3.92 -2.45 7.50
CA PHE A 88 3.69 -2.87 6.12
C PHE A 88 2.78 -1.91 5.34
N GLU A 89 1.75 -1.37 5.99
CA GLU A 89 0.85 -0.39 5.39
C GLU A 89 1.55 0.94 5.09
N GLU A 90 2.43 1.37 5.99
CA GLU A 90 3.26 2.56 5.83
C GLU A 90 4.27 2.40 4.69
N MET A 91 4.94 1.24 4.57
CA MET A 91 5.81 0.92 3.43
C MET A 91 5.09 1.14 2.09
N LEU A 92 3.86 0.65 2.00
CA LEU A 92 3.06 0.74 0.78
C LEU A 92 2.58 2.17 0.51
N GLY A 93 2.28 2.93 1.56
CA GLY A 93 2.00 4.36 1.48
C GLY A 93 3.19 5.12 0.89
N GLU A 94 4.36 5.01 1.51
CA GLU A 94 5.60 5.67 1.09
C GLU A 94 6.02 5.28 -0.34
N LEU A 95 5.95 3.98 -0.66
CA LEU A 95 6.24 3.50 -2.01
C LEU A 95 5.27 4.11 -3.04
N GLY A 96 3.99 4.19 -2.70
CA GLY A 96 2.97 4.82 -3.55
C GLY A 96 3.21 6.31 -3.79
N GLU A 97 3.74 7.03 -2.81
CA GLU A 97 4.10 8.45 -2.94
C GLU A 97 5.35 8.68 -3.79
N ARG A 98 6.41 7.90 -3.55
CA ARG A 98 7.65 7.98 -4.36
C ARG A 98 7.42 7.63 -5.82
N MET A 99 6.61 6.59 -6.06
CA MET A 99 6.20 6.21 -7.41
C MET A 99 5.30 7.26 -8.07
N ALA A 100 4.71 8.21 -7.35
CA ALA A 100 3.98 9.34 -7.95
C ALA A 100 4.90 10.51 -8.35
N LEU A 101 6.07 10.62 -7.71
CA LEU A 101 7.06 11.70 -7.91
C LEU A 101 8.06 11.42 -9.03
N LEU A 102 8.35 10.14 -9.31
CA LEU A 102 9.09 9.75 -10.50
C LEU A 102 8.39 10.27 -11.77
N PRO A 103 9.12 10.51 -12.87
CA PRO A 103 8.59 11.08 -14.12
C PRO A 103 7.68 10.11 -14.91
N PHE A 104 6.75 9.43 -14.22
CA PHE A 104 5.59 8.76 -14.79
C PHE A 104 4.43 9.74 -15.06
N SER A 105 4.54 10.98 -14.58
CA SER A 105 3.46 11.98 -14.57
C SER A 105 3.48 12.93 -15.78
N ALA A 106 4.56 12.93 -16.57
CA ALA A 106 4.68 13.83 -17.72
C ALA A 106 5.23 13.10 -18.95
N GLY A 107 4.34 12.54 -19.78
CA GLY A 107 4.73 12.14 -21.13
C GLY A 107 3.86 11.07 -21.78
N ASN A 108 2.84 11.53 -22.52
CA ASN A 108 2.30 10.90 -23.73
C ASN A 108 1.82 9.44 -23.64
N GLY A 109 0.61 9.28 -23.12
CA GLY A 109 -0.25 8.14 -23.41
C GLY A 109 -1.68 8.65 -23.52
N ALA A 110 -2.02 9.17 -24.70
CA ALA A 110 -3.36 9.60 -25.07
C ALA A 110 -4.42 8.58 -24.61
N ASP A 111 -5.46 9.11 -23.98
CA ASP A 111 -6.82 8.95 -24.46
C ASP A 111 -7.09 7.64 -25.24
N ARG A 112 -7.09 6.51 -24.54
CA ARG A 112 -7.63 5.24 -25.07
C ARG A 112 -8.45 4.57 -23.99
N ASP A 113 -9.74 4.53 -24.29
CA ASP A 113 -10.81 3.63 -23.86
C ASP A 113 -10.91 3.29 -22.37
N TYR A 114 -12.04 3.71 -21.78
CA TYR A 114 -12.59 3.04 -20.61
C TYR A 114 -12.93 1.60 -21.03
N GLU A 115 -12.38 0.64 -20.29
CA GLU A 115 -12.26 -0.79 -20.60
C GLU A 115 -11.01 -1.18 -21.37
N GLN A 116 -10.03 -1.75 -20.65
CA GLN A 116 -9.71 -3.18 -20.81
C GLN A 116 -8.85 -3.64 -19.63
N GLY A 117 -9.21 -4.83 -19.13
CA GLY A 117 -8.62 -5.66 -18.08
C GLY A 117 -7.49 -5.09 -17.22
N ILE A 118 -7.64 -5.25 -15.89
CA ILE A 118 -6.47 -5.76 -15.15
C ILE A 118 -6.17 -7.10 -15.84
N THR A 119 -5.15 -7.09 -16.68
CA THR A 119 -4.57 -8.29 -17.27
C THR A 119 -4.34 -9.31 -16.17
N ALA A 120 -4.46 -10.60 -16.52
CA ALA A 120 -4.55 -11.77 -15.63
C ALA A 120 -3.35 -12.04 -14.69
N ASP A 121 -2.58 -11.02 -14.33
CA ASP A 121 -1.55 -11.09 -13.31
C ASP A 121 -2.15 -10.87 -11.92
N HIS A 122 -2.27 -11.96 -11.17
CA HIS A 122 -2.80 -11.95 -9.82
C HIS A 122 -1.94 -11.13 -8.82
N ARG A 123 -0.70 -10.73 -9.18
CA ARG A 123 0.18 -9.90 -8.33
C ARG A 123 -0.26 -8.44 -8.29
N VAL A 124 -0.51 -7.87 -9.48
CA VAL A 124 -1.11 -6.54 -9.65
C VAL A 124 -2.42 -6.43 -8.86
N LEU A 125 -3.21 -7.51 -8.90
CA LEU A 125 -4.45 -7.62 -8.14
C LEU A 125 -4.20 -7.63 -6.62
N TYR A 126 -3.21 -8.37 -6.13
CA TYR A 126 -2.89 -8.40 -4.70
C TYR A 126 -2.45 -7.04 -4.17
N HIS A 127 -1.59 -6.31 -4.89
CA HIS A 127 -1.17 -4.97 -4.45
C HIS A 127 -2.33 -3.98 -4.46
N ALA A 128 -3.17 -4.00 -5.49
CA ALA A 128 -4.38 -3.21 -5.53
C ALA A 128 -5.33 -3.55 -4.37
N PHE A 129 -5.43 -4.83 -4.00
CA PHE A 129 -6.22 -5.31 -2.87
C PHE A 129 -5.67 -4.80 -1.53
N VAL A 130 -4.36 -4.94 -1.28
CA VAL A 130 -3.74 -4.48 -0.03
C VAL A 130 -3.82 -2.96 0.10
N TYR A 131 -3.55 -2.22 -0.98
CA TYR A 131 -3.71 -0.77 -0.97
C TYR A 131 -5.14 -0.37 -0.65
N LEU A 132 -6.14 -1.00 -1.30
CA LEU A 132 -7.55 -0.73 -1.00
C LEU A 132 -7.90 -1.09 0.45
N ARG A 133 -7.32 -2.15 1.01
CA ARG A 133 -7.52 -2.54 2.41
C ARG A 133 -7.00 -1.45 3.36
N HIS A 134 -5.82 -0.91 3.10
CA HIS A 134 -5.25 0.21 3.87
C HIS A 134 -6.16 1.45 3.82
N LEU A 135 -6.68 1.81 2.65
CA LEU A 135 -7.60 2.95 2.51
C LEU A 135 -8.91 2.83 3.31
N LEU A 136 -9.30 1.59 3.62
CA LEU A 136 -10.50 1.26 4.38
C LEU A 136 -10.20 1.01 5.86
N CYS A 137 -8.93 1.02 6.25
CA CYS A 137 -8.51 0.79 7.62
C CYS A 137 -8.72 2.05 8.46
N SER A 138 -9.37 1.90 9.61
CA SER A 138 -9.66 3.02 10.53
C SER A 138 -8.40 3.63 11.17
N SER A 139 -7.27 2.91 11.13
CA SER A 139 -5.97 3.38 11.64
C SER A 139 -5.16 4.18 10.63
N ALA A 140 -5.57 4.24 9.35
CA ALA A 140 -4.91 5.09 8.37
C ALA A 140 -5.05 6.59 8.74
N PRO A 141 -4.07 7.45 8.40
CA PRO A 141 -4.18 8.90 8.60
C PRO A 141 -5.49 9.45 8.04
N PRO A 142 -6.16 10.41 8.71
CA PRO A 142 -7.46 10.94 8.27
C PRO A 142 -7.46 11.43 6.82
N GLU A 143 -6.34 11.96 6.33
CA GLU A 143 -6.17 12.36 4.95
C GLU A 143 -6.25 11.19 3.96
N ASP A 144 -5.86 9.97 4.33
CA ASP A 144 -5.80 8.80 3.44
C ASP A 144 -7.02 7.87 3.56
N GLN A 145 -7.91 8.13 4.52
CA GLN A 145 -9.14 7.36 4.67
C GLN A 145 -10.13 7.64 3.53
N LEU A 146 -10.52 6.57 2.83
CA LEU A 146 -11.44 6.66 1.70
C LEU A 146 -12.90 6.84 2.14
N VAL A 147 -13.32 6.17 3.21
CA VAL A 147 -14.73 6.15 3.65
C VAL A 147 -15.27 7.54 4.01
N PRO A 148 -14.55 8.39 4.78
CA PRO A 148 -15.01 9.75 5.08
C PRO A 148 -15.19 10.62 3.82
N ALA A 149 -14.28 10.50 2.85
CA ALA A 149 -14.37 11.21 1.58
C ALA A 149 -15.63 10.81 0.78
N LEU A 150 -15.91 9.51 0.71
CA LEU A 150 -17.12 8.98 0.05
C LEU A 150 -18.39 9.42 0.77
N ARG A 151 -18.43 9.37 2.11
CA ARG A 151 -19.59 9.84 2.89
C ARG A 151 -19.87 11.32 2.67
N LEU A 152 -18.83 12.15 2.54
CA LEU A 152 -18.98 13.57 2.22
C LEU A 152 -19.63 13.78 0.85
N ILE A 153 -19.18 13.02 -0.16
CA ILE A 153 -19.76 13.04 -1.52
C ILE A 153 -21.23 12.62 -1.48
N LEU A 154 -21.57 11.54 -0.78
CA LEU A 154 -22.94 11.05 -0.68
C LEU A 154 -23.87 12.06 0.01
N ALA A 155 -23.37 12.75 1.05
CA ALA A 155 -24.12 13.77 1.76
C ALA A 155 -24.32 15.05 0.92
N ARG A 156 -23.33 15.41 0.10
CA ARG A 156 -23.32 16.64 -0.72
C ARG A 156 -22.79 16.36 -2.14
N PRO A 157 -23.56 15.65 -2.98
CA PRO A 157 -23.14 15.31 -4.33
C PRO A 157 -23.05 16.57 -5.20
N HIS A 158 -22.10 16.59 -6.13
CA HIS A 158 -21.98 17.69 -7.07
C HIS A 158 -23.20 17.70 -7.98
N ARG A 159 -23.76 18.89 -8.20
CA ARG A 159 -24.97 19.09 -8.99
C ARG A 159 -24.68 20.10 -10.07
N ARG A 160 -25.10 19.78 -11.29
CA ARG A 160 -25.15 20.75 -12.39
C ARG A 160 -26.60 21.15 -12.59
N PHE A 161 -26.84 22.44 -12.77
CA PHE A 161 -28.14 22.92 -13.18
C PHE A 161 -28.26 22.82 -14.70
N GLU A 162 -29.33 22.16 -15.15
CA GLU A 162 -29.66 22.05 -16.56
C GLU A 162 -31.03 22.67 -16.84
N ARG A 163 -31.18 23.22 -18.05
CA ARG A 163 -32.44 23.75 -18.53
C ARG A 163 -33.18 22.61 -19.22
N VAL A 164 -34.30 22.21 -18.65
CA VAL A 164 -35.17 21.18 -19.22
C VAL A 164 -36.43 21.85 -19.73
N THR A 165 -36.71 21.66 -21.01
CA THR A 165 -37.90 22.18 -21.66
C THR A 165 -38.97 21.09 -21.68
N ARG A 166 -40.16 21.40 -21.17
CA ARG A 166 -41.29 20.46 -21.13
C ARG A 166 -42.60 21.17 -21.45
N TRP A 167 -43.55 20.44 -22.00
CA TRP A 167 -44.93 20.91 -22.16
C TRP A 167 -45.67 20.79 -20.83
N SER A 168 -46.07 21.93 -20.27
CA SER A 168 -46.82 22.00 -19.02
C SER A 168 -48.24 22.51 -19.28
N PRO A 169 -49.26 22.04 -18.53
CA PRO A 169 -50.60 22.61 -18.64
C PRO A 169 -50.57 24.12 -18.40
N LEU A 170 -51.26 24.91 -19.23
CA LEU A 170 -51.26 26.38 -19.15
C LEU A 170 -51.46 26.93 -17.72
N PRO A 171 -52.35 26.38 -16.87
CA PRO A 171 -52.54 26.85 -15.49
C PRO A 171 -51.36 26.59 -14.53
N MET A 172 -50.47 25.64 -14.86
CA MET A 172 -49.34 25.24 -14.01
C MET A 172 -48.01 25.93 -14.40
N VAL A 173 -48.03 26.73 -15.47
CA VAL A 173 -46.86 27.42 -15.99
C VAL A 173 -46.56 28.63 -15.11
N GLN A 174 -45.34 28.70 -14.59
CA GLN A 174 -44.90 29.81 -13.73
C GLN A 174 -44.14 30.87 -14.52
N ARG A 175 -43.46 30.47 -15.61
CA ARG A 175 -42.67 31.39 -16.43
C ARG A 175 -42.69 30.98 -17.89
N VAL A 176 -42.99 31.93 -18.78
CA VAL A 176 -42.98 31.73 -20.23
C VAL A 176 -41.79 32.51 -20.81
N GLU A 177 -40.93 31.83 -21.55
CA GLU A 177 -39.86 32.48 -22.31
C GLU A 177 -40.38 32.97 -23.67
N PRO A 178 -39.81 34.02 -24.28
CA PRO A 178 -40.29 34.53 -25.58
C PRO A 178 -40.37 33.47 -26.67
N ARG A 179 -39.46 32.48 -26.64
CA ARG A 179 -39.41 31.36 -27.59
C ARG A 179 -40.63 30.43 -27.44
N ALA A 180 -41.13 30.25 -26.22
CA ALA A 180 -42.29 29.40 -25.94
C ALA A 180 -43.61 29.98 -26.48
N LEU A 181 -43.67 31.29 -26.77
CA LEU A 181 -44.83 31.92 -27.41
C LEU A 181 -45.06 31.36 -28.82
N LEU A 182 -43.98 31.07 -29.56
CA LEU A 182 -44.08 30.41 -30.87
C LEU A 182 -44.59 28.98 -30.73
N GLY A 183 -44.27 28.30 -29.63
CA GLY A 183 -44.79 26.98 -29.30
C GLY A 183 -46.31 26.95 -29.14
N MET A 184 -46.92 28.04 -28.63
CA MET A 184 -48.36 28.12 -28.36
C MET A 184 -49.25 28.05 -29.62
N VAL A 185 -48.68 28.32 -30.80
CA VAL A 185 -49.41 28.24 -32.09
C VAL A 185 -49.12 26.96 -32.86
N THR A 186 -48.36 26.03 -32.27
CA THR A 186 -48.08 24.71 -32.86
C THR A 186 -49.14 23.67 -32.47
N PRO A 187 -49.28 22.56 -33.22
CA PRO A 187 -50.20 21.47 -32.86
C PRO A 187 -49.98 20.88 -31.46
N HIS A 188 -48.75 20.98 -30.92
CA HIS A 188 -48.39 20.48 -29.60
C HIS A 188 -49.07 21.24 -28.46
N ALA A 189 -49.43 22.51 -28.70
CA ALA A 189 -50.09 23.36 -27.70
C ALA A 189 -51.57 23.03 -27.47
N LYS A 190 -52.16 22.21 -28.35
CA LYS A 190 -53.56 21.75 -28.27
C LYS A 190 -54.54 22.91 -28.04
N LEU A 191 -54.58 23.83 -28.98
CA LEU A 191 -55.46 25.00 -28.93
C LEU A 191 -56.93 24.58 -28.77
N THR A 192 -57.59 25.12 -27.76
CA THR A 192 -59.01 24.85 -27.47
C THR A 192 -59.77 26.15 -27.44
N ARG A 193 -60.97 26.14 -28.02
CA ARG A 193 -61.84 27.31 -28.03
C ARG A 193 -62.33 27.60 -26.60
N VAL A 194 -62.25 28.86 -26.19
CA VAL A 194 -62.76 29.31 -24.88
C VAL A 194 -64.04 30.14 -25.04
N PRO A 195 -64.99 30.04 -24.09
CA PRO A 195 -66.19 30.87 -24.08
C PRO A 195 -65.83 32.37 -24.05
N ARG A 196 -66.59 33.19 -24.79
CA ARG A 196 -66.38 34.66 -24.88
C ARG A 196 -66.34 35.35 -23.52
N ALA A 197 -67.06 34.83 -22.53
CA ALA A 197 -67.07 35.35 -21.15
C ALA A 197 -65.72 35.21 -20.41
N THR A 198 -64.82 34.36 -20.91
CA THR A 198 -63.50 34.06 -20.32
C THR A 198 -62.33 34.48 -21.22
N ALA A 199 -62.61 35.25 -22.28
CA ALA A 199 -61.61 35.65 -23.27
C ALA A 199 -60.66 36.73 -22.70
N ASN A 200 -59.50 36.30 -22.23
CA ASN A 200 -58.40 37.18 -21.85
C ASN A 200 -57.64 37.71 -23.08
N VAL A 201 -56.67 38.62 -22.86
CA VAL A 201 -55.85 39.23 -23.92
C VAL A 201 -55.15 38.16 -24.80
N LEU A 202 -54.69 37.07 -24.18
CA LEU A 202 -54.07 35.96 -24.90
C LEU A 202 -55.08 35.22 -25.80
N ALA A 203 -56.29 34.96 -25.31
CA ALA A 203 -57.35 34.35 -26.10
C ALA A 203 -57.79 35.25 -27.26
N GLN A 204 -57.81 36.57 -27.07
CA GLN A 204 -58.10 37.53 -28.14
C GLN A 204 -57.01 37.51 -29.22
N ALA A 205 -55.74 37.51 -28.81
CA ALA A 205 -54.60 37.40 -29.71
C ALA A 205 -54.57 36.06 -30.49
N LEU A 206 -55.14 34.99 -29.91
CA LEU A 206 -55.24 33.66 -30.51
C LEU A 206 -56.65 33.36 -31.07
N HIS A 207 -57.39 34.38 -31.52
CA HIS A 207 -58.69 34.25 -32.18
C HIS A 207 -59.74 33.42 -31.41
N GLY A 208 -59.83 33.59 -30.09
CA GLY A 208 -60.77 32.90 -29.20
C GLY A 208 -60.32 31.51 -28.75
N HIS A 209 -59.05 31.17 -28.94
CA HIS A 209 -58.47 29.89 -28.50
C HIS A 209 -57.41 30.11 -27.42
N LEU A 210 -57.22 29.11 -26.56
CA LEU A 210 -56.10 29.07 -25.63
C LEU A 210 -55.36 27.74 -25.75
N PRO A 211 -54.03 27.73 -25.58
CA PRO A 211 -53.27 26.49 -25.56
C PRO A 211 -53.58 25.72 -24.28
N GLN A 212 -53.85 24.41 -24.38
CA GLN A 212 -53.93 23.56 -23.19
C GLN A 212 -52.56 23.32 -22.59
N GLN A 213 -51.52 23.31 -23.42
CA GLN A 213 -50.14 23.11 -23.00
C GLN A 213 -49.24 24.21 -23.56
N VAL A 214 -48.29 24.65 -22.73
CA VAL A 214 -47.28 25.62 -23.09
C VAL A 214 -45.92 25.02 -22.77
N GLU A 215 -44.98 25.27 -23.67
CA GLU A 215 -43.59 24.94 -23.46
C GLU A 215 -43.00 25.78 -22.31
N GLU A 216 -42.51 25.12 -21.26
CA GLU A 216 -41.91 25.75 -20.10
C GLU A 216 -40.48 25.23 -19.91
N THR A 217 -39.53 26.15 -19.88
CA THR A 217 -38.13 25.85 -19.54
C THR A 217 -37.95 25.97 -18.03
N ARG A 218 -37.65 24.86 -17.36
CA ARG A 218 -37.32 24.83 -15.92
C ARG A 218 -35.85 24.52 -15.72
N VAL A 219 -35.28 25.14 -14.69
CA VAL A 219 -33.93 24.79 -14.22
C VAL A 219 -34.07 23.64 -13.22
N ARG A 220 -33.48 22.49 -13.54
CA ARG A 220 -33.42 21.33 -12.64
C ARG A 220 -31.96 21.06 -12.28
N GLY A 221 -31.69 20.77 -11.01
CA GLY A 221 -30.39 20.24 -10.60
C GLY A 221 -30.31 18.75 -10.92
N THR A 222 -29.37 18.36 -11.76
CA THR A 222 -29.02 16.96 -12.02
C THR A 222 -27.76 16.58 -11.23
N VAL A 223 -27.76 15.37 -10.67
CA VAL A 223 -26.57 14.74 -10.09
C VAL A 223 -25.82 13.89 -11.13
N ASP A 224 -26.33 13.77 -12.36
CA ASP A 224 -25.71 12.97 -13.42
C ASP A 224 -24.54 13.68 -14.11
N VAL A 225 -23.54 14.06 -13.32
CA VAL A 225 -22.35 14.80 -13.73
C VAL A 225 -21.13 13.87 -13.83
N PRO A 226 -20.15 14.17 -14.71
CA PRO A 226 -18.97 13.32 -14.91
C PRO A 226 -18.24 12.94 -13.61
N GLU A 227 -18.23 13.84 -12.63
CA GLU A 227 -17.58 13.64 -11.33
C GLU A 227 -18.27 12.58 -10.48
N ASN A 228 -19.61 12.58 -10.46
CA ASN A 228 -20.38 11.56 -9.74
C ASN A 228 -20.30 10.21 -10.45
N ARG A 229 -20.31 10.21 -11.80
CA ARG A 229 -20.08 9.01 -12.61
C ARG A 229 -18.69 8.41 -12.33
N PHE A 230 -17.68 9.27 -12.15
CA PHE A 230 -16.33 8.85 -11.80
C PHE A 230 -16.27 8.16 -10.43
N VAL A 231 -16.92 8.73 -9.41
CA VAL A 231 -16.97 8.14 -8.06
C VAL A 231 -17.71 6.79 -8.10
N LYS A 232 -18.83 6.71 -8.84
CA LYS A 232 -19.56 5.45 -9.04
C LYS A 232 -18.69 4.37 -9.69
N ALA A 233 -17.94 4.74 -10.73
CA ALA A 233 -16.99 3.86 -11.40
C ALA A 233 -15.84 3.41 -10.46
N PHE A 234 -15.29 4.32 -9.66
CA PHE A 234 -14.27 4.03 -8.66
C PHE A 234 -14.76 2.97 -7.65
N LEU A 235 -15.96 3.15 -7.10
CA LEU A 235 -16.58 2.18 -6.19
C LEU A 235 -16.76 0.80 -6.83
N GLY A 236 -17.19 0.77 -8.10
CA GLY A 236 -17.30 -0.46 -8.88
C GLY A 236 -15.94 -1.15 -9.03
N LYS A 237 -14.89 -0.38 -9.32
CA LYS A 237 -13.51 -0.89 -9.44
C LYS A 237 -12.99 -1.48 -8.13
N ALA A 238 -13.21 -0.77 -7.02
CA ALA A 238 -12.79 -1.21 -5.68
C ALA A 238 -13.45 -2.55 -5.30
N LEU A 239 -14.77 -2.68 -5.46
CA LEU A 239 -15.48 -3.94 -5.25
C LEU A 239 -15.03 -5.05 -6.22
N GLY A 240 -14.74 -4.69 -7.47
CA GLY A 240 -14.20 -5.64 -8.45
C GLY A 240 -12.87 -6.25 -8.03
N ILE A 241 -11.96 -5.46 -7.44
CA ILE A 241 -10.69 -5.96 -6.89
C ILE A 241 -10.93 -6.96 -5.76
N VAL A 242 -11.85 -6.66 -4.84
CA VAL A 242 -12.19 -7.55 -3.72
C VAL A 242 -12.75 -8.88 -4.22
N GLU A 243 -13.67 -8.86 -5.19
CA GLU A 243 -14.25 -10.08 -5.76
C GLU A 243 -13.24 -10.90 -6.58
N GLN A 244 -12.39 -10.25 -7.35
CA GLN A 244 -11.30 -10.93 -8.05
C GLN A 244 -10.35 -11.62 -7.06
N MET A 245 -9.97 -10.95 -5.97
CA MET A 245 -9.11 -11.54 -4.93
C MET A 245 -9.80 -12.73 -4.25
N ARG A 246 -11.09 -12.61 -3.93
CA ARG A 246 -11.91 -13.71 -3.40
C ARG A 246 -11.88 -14.93 -4.36
N GLY A 247 -12.01 -14.69 -5.66
CA GLY A 247 -11.93 -15.73 -6.69
C GLY A 247 -10.56 -16.40 -6.80
N VAL A 248 -9.47 -15.64 -6.64
CA VAL A 248 -8.10 -16.19 -6.62
C VAL A 248 -7.91 -17.07 -5.38
N VAL A 249 -8.27 -16.57 -4.20
CA VAL A 249 -8.10 -17.29 -2.92
C VAL A 249 -8.97 -18.55 -2.83
N ALA A 250 -10.14 -18.57 -3.49
CA ALA A 250 -10.98 -19.75 -3.55
C ALA A 250 -10.28 -20.97 -4.19
N LYS A 251 -9.38 -20.72 -5.15
CA LYS A 251 -8.60 -21.75 -5.88
C LYS A 251 -7.35 -22.22 -5.13
N VAL A 252 -6.93 -21.50 -4.09
CA VAL A 252 -5.78 -21.85 -3.24
C VAL A 252 -6.24 -22.85 -2.17
N GLY A 253 -5.39 -23.82 -1.81
CA GLY A 253 -5.67 -24.85 -0.80
C GLY A 253 -6.04 -24.29 0.59
N ARG A 254 -6.43 -25.18 1.52
CA ARG A 254 -6.80 -24.78 2.89
C ARG A 254 -5.57 -24.26 3.67
N GLY A 255 -5.73 -23.15 4.39
CA GLY A 255 -4.69 -22.58 5.25
C GLY A 255 -5.11 -21.28 5.95
N TYR A 256 -4.41 -20.89 7.02
CA TYR A 256 -4.66 -19.67 7.80
C TYR A 256 -4.66 -18.40 6.94
N PHE A 257 -3.72 -18.31 5.99
CA PHE A 257 -3.62 -17.19 5.06
C PHE A 257 -4.91 -16.99 4.23
N ARG A 258 -5.50 -18.09 3.73
CA ARG A 258 -6.78 -18.05 3.00
C ARG A 258 -7.91 -17.49 3.88
N GLN A 259 -7.98 -17.91 5.13
CA GLN A 259 -9.01 -17.43 6.06
C GLN A 259 -8.86 -15.93 6.34
N ARG A 260 -7.62 -15.45 6.52
CA ARG A 260 -7.33 -14.02 6.71
C ARG A 260 -7.76 -13.18 5.50
N ILE A 261 -7.36 -13.54 4.28
CA ILE A 261 -7.73 -12.75 3.10
C ILE A 261 -9.24 -12.78 2.85
N LEU A 262 -9.91 -13.90 3.11
CA LEU A 262 -11.37 -13.96 3.01
C LEU A 262 -12.05 -13.04 4.06
N ALA A 263 -11.52 -13.00 5.29
CA ALA A 263 -11.99 -12.07 6.31
C ALA A 263 -11.77 -10.61 5.90
N ASP A 264 -10.62 -10.28 5.32
CA ASP A 264 -10.33 -8.95 4.77
C ASP A 264 -11.31 -8.61 3.62
N CYS A 265 -11.53 -9.54 2.68
CA CYS A 265 -12.53 -9.37 1.63
C CYS A 265 -13.92 -9.09 2.20
N ASP A 266 -14.34 -9.83 3.23
CA ASP A 266 -15.64 -9.64 3.89
C ASP A 266 -15.74 -8.29 4.60
N ALA A 267 -14.69 -7.87 5.30
CA ALA A 267 -14.63 -6.57 5.96
C ALA A 267 -14.69 -5.42 4.94
N MET A 268 -13.88 -5.48 3.89
CA MET A 268 -13.85 -4.46 2.83
C MET A 268 -15.20 -4.39 2.09
N THR A 269 -15.83 -5.55 1.83
CA THR A 269 -17.17 -5.60 1.22
C THR A 269 -18.20 -4.95 2.12
N ARG A 270 -18.14 -5.19 3.44
CA ARG A 270 -19.05 -4.59 4.43
C ARG A 270 -18.98 -3.06 4.47
N GLU A 271 -17.80 -2.48 4.27
CA GLU A 271 -17.61 -1.03 4.20
C GLU A 271 -18.03 -0.43 2.85
N LEU A 272 -17.65 -1.05 1.73
CA LEU A 272 -17.86 -0.49 0.39
C LEU A 272 -19.28 -0.71 -0.15
N GLN A 273 -19.92 -1.83 0.17
CA GLN A 273 -21.18 -2.22 -0.44
C GLN A 273 -22.35 -1.29 -0.07
N PRO A 274 -22.50 -0.80 1.18
CA PRO A 274 -23.50 0.22 1.51
C PRO A 274 -23.31 1.51 0.71
N LEU A 275 -22.05 1.94 0.50
CA LEU A 275 -21.73 3.13 -0.28
C LEU A 275 -22.12 2.95 -1.75
N ARG A 276 -21.88 1.77 -2.33
CA ARG A 276 -22.23 1.46 -3.73
C ARG A 276 -23.73 1.29 -3.97
N ARG A 277 -24.51 0.92 -2.94
CA ARG A 277 -25.97 0.75 -2.99
C ARG A 277 -26.77 2.02 -2.65
N HIS A 278 -26.09 3.14 -2.45
CA HIS A 278 -26.75 4.40 -2.13
C HIS A 278 -27.66 4.89 -3.28
N VAL A 279 -28.86 5.41 -2.95
CA VAL A 279 -29.90 5.87 -3.90
C VAL A 279 -29.43 6.95 -4.87
N LEU A 280 -28.37 7.69 -4.53
CA LEU A 280 -27.72 8.66 -5.42
C LEU A 280 -27.38 8.04 -6.77
N TRP A 281 -26.95 6.77 -6.79
CA TRP A 281 -26.43 6.14 -7.99
C TRP A 281 -27.52 5.71 -8.98
N ASP A 282 -28.79 5.74 -8.59
CA ASP A 282 -29.93 5.45 -9.46
C ASP A 282 -30.13 6.56 -10.51
N GLU A 283 -29.77 7.80 -10.17
CA GLU A 283 -29.81 8.95 -11.07
C GLU A 283 -28.47 9.20 -11.81
N VAL A 284 -27.42 8.42 -11.53
CA VAL A 284 -26.06 8.62 -12.08
C VAL A 284 -25.76 7.56 -13.14
N SER A 285 -25.49 8.00 -14.36
CA SER A 285 -25.15 7.15 -15.50
C SER A 285 -23.76 6.50 -15.37
N GLU A 286 -23.44 5.57 -16.25
CA GLU A 286 -22.09 4.97 -16.30
C GLU A 286 -21.04 5.96 -16.82
N LEU A 287 -19.80 5.81 -16.34
CA LEU A 287 -18.67 6.62 -16.78
C LEU A 287 -18.25 6.18 -18.18
N ARG A 288 -18.17 7.14 -19.12
CA ARG A 288 -17.66 6.90 -20.48
C ARG A 288 -16.18 7.25 -20.63
N ARG A 289 -15.75 8.31 -19.94
CA ARG A 289 -14.37 8.84 -19.96
C ARG A 289 -14.08 9.51 -18.63
N VAL A 290 -12.86 9.36 -18.12
CA VAL A 290 -12.40 10.01 -16.89
C VAL A 290 -12.26 11.53 -17.14
N PRO A 291 -12.97 12.39 -16.39
CA PRO A 291 -12.93 13.84 -16.60
C PRO A 291 -11.72 14.45 -15.87
N ALA A 292 -10.51 14.15 -16.35
CA ALA A 292 -9.25 14.57 -15.70
C ALA A 292 -9.11 16.09 -15.51
N GLU A 293 -9.76 16.88 -16.38
CA GLU A 293 -9.76 18.35 -16.35
C GLU A 293 -10.79 18.96 -15.38
N SER A 294 -11.61 18.14 -14.70
CA SER A 294 -12.63 18.64 -13.79
C SER A 294 -12.02 19.34 -12.57
N GLN A 295 -12.28 20.63 -12.42
CA GLN A 295 -11.88 21.38 -11.22
C GLN A 295 -12.52 20.86 -9.95
N VAL A 296 -13.72 20.26 -10.05
CA VAL A 296 -14.40 19.63 -8.93
C VAL A 296 -13.62 18.41 -8.46
N LEU A 297 -13.20 17.53 -9.39
CA LEU A 297 -12.34 16.40 -9.03
C LEU A 297 -10.97 16.83 -8.50
N GLN A 298 -10.43 17.96 -8.95
CA GLN A 298 -9.10 18.42 -8.52
C GLN A 298 -9.10 19.19 -7.19
N ARG A 299 -10.19 19.89 -6.85
CA ARG A 299 -10.20 20.85 -5.73
C ARG A 299 -11.26 20.59 -4.66
N GLN A 300 -12.39 19.97 -5.01
CA GLN A 300 -13.48 19.79 -4.06
C GLN A 300 -13.17 18.63 -3.11
N ARG A 301 -13.23 18.90 -1.80
CA ARG A 301 -13.08 17.88 -0.75
C ARG A 301 -14.08 16.73 -0.96
N GLY A 302 -13.64 15.51 -0.70
CA GLY A 302 -14.31 14.28 -1.09
C GLY A 302 -13.80 13.81 -2.45
N TYR A 303 -14.07 14.59 -3.50
CA TYR A 303 -13.74 14.21 -4.88
C TYR A 303 -12.24 14.17 -5.14
N ARG A 304 -11.50 15.14 -4.60
CA ARG A 304 -10.05 15.22 -4.71
C ARG A 304 -9.35 14.01 -4.10
N GLU A 305 -9.81 13.59 -2.94
CA GLU A 305 -9.27 12.41 -2.24
C GLU A 305 -9.55 11.15 -3.07
N VAL A 306 -10.77 10.97 -3.58
CA VAL A 306 -11.11 9.84 -4.48
C VAL A 306 -10.26 9.85 -5.75
N LEU A 307 -10.04 11.01 -6.38
CA LEU A 307 -9.17 11.13 -7.56
C LEU A 307 -7.72 10.75 -7.22
N ARG A 308 -7.19 11.21 -6.09
CA ARG A 308 -5.84 10.86 -5.63
C ARG A 308 -5.70 9.35 -5.43
N HIS A 309 -6.67 8.72 -4.77
CA HIS A 309 -6.66 7.26 -4.56
C HIS A 309 -6.83 6.49 -5.86
N TRP A 310 -7.61 7.00 -6.82
CA TRP A 310 -7.70 6.41 -8.16
C TRP A 310 -6.35 6.42 -8.89
N VAL A 311 -5.64 7.55 -8.84
CA VAL A 311 -4.30 7.65 -9.44
C VAL A 311 -3.33 6.69 -8.74
N ARG A 312 -3.28 6.72 -7.39
CA ARG A 312 -2.43 5.81 -6.61
C ARG A 312 -2.75 4.34 -6.89
N LEU A 313 -4.02 3.93 -6.88
CA LEU A 313 -4.43 2.56 -7.20
C LEU A 313 -3.99 2.12 -8.63
N ARG A 314 -4.05 3.03 -9.61
CA ARG A 314 -3.52 2.76 -10.96
C ARG A 314 -1.99 2.65 -10.99
N LEU A 315 -1.27 3.40 -10.15
CA LEU A 315 0.18 3.34 -10.03
C LEU A 315 0.63 2.07 -9.29
N THR A 316 -0.05 1.70 -8.20
CA THR A 316 0.16 0.43 -7.49
C THR A 316 -0.10 -0.76 -8.41
N ALA A 317 -1.10 -0.68 -9.27
CA ALA A 317 -1.35 -1.70 -10.29
C ALA A 317 -0.29 -1.74 -11.42
N ARG A 318 0.64 -0.77 -11.46
CA ARG A 318 1.73 -0.67 -12.44
C ARG A 318 3.10 -0.97 -11.83
N LEU A 319 3.15 -1.49 -10.60
CA LEU A 319 4.40 -1.85 -9.94
C LEU A 319 5.21 -2.86 -10.79
N PRO A 320 6.52 -2.62 -10.99
CA PRO A 320 7.43 -3.55 -11.66
C PRO A 320 7.49 -4.84 -10.87
N LEU A 321 7.09 -5.98 -11.44
CA LEU A 321 7.49 -7.28 -10.93
C LEU A 321 7.94 -8.14 -12.09
N HIS A 322 8.99 -8.94 -11.87
CA HIS A 322 9.60 -9.71 -12.94
C HIS A 322 8.61 -10.74 -13.54
N PRO A 323 8.51 -10.87 -14.89
CA PRO A 323 7.53 -11.75 -15.54
C PRO A 323 7.73 -13.26 -15.31
N ASP A 324 8.91 -13.70 -14.84
CA ASP A 324 9.25 -15.14 -14.70
C ASP A 324 9.03 -15.75 -13.30
N THR A 325 7.85 -15.63 -12.70
CA THR A 325 7.46 -16.54 -11.60
C THR A 325 5.96 -16.86 -11.62
N THR A 326 5.50 -17.46 -12.72
CA THR A 326 4.08 -17.74 -13.01
C THR A 326 3.48 -18.94 -12.25
N ARG A 327 3.85 -19.22 -10.98
CA ARG A 327 3.13 -20.28 -10.23
C ARG A 327 3.09 -20.25 -8.71
N LYS A 328 3.38 -19.15 -8.04
CA LYS A 328 3.15 -19.07 -6.59
C LYS A 328 2.78 -17.66 -6.18
N LEU A 329 1.48 -17.38 -6.25
CA LEU A 329 0.93 -16.25 -5.53
C LEU A 329 0.84 -16.64 -4.08
N LEU A 330 1.26 -15.74 -3.20
CA LEU A 330 1.24 -15.83 -1.74
C LEU A 330 2.46 -16.54 -1.12
N GLU A 331 3.66 -16.10 -1.51
CA GLU A 331 4.88 -16.39 -0.74
C GLU A 331 5.60 -15.09 -0.37
N ILE A 332 6.34 -15.14 0.75
CA ILE A 332 7.24 -14.11 1.32
C ILE A 332 8.11 -13.40 0.27
N LYS A 333 8.33 -14.04 -0.89
CA LYS A 333 9.04 -13.52 -2.04
C LYS A 333 8.43 -12.22 -2.60
N ASP A 334 7.11 -12.10 -2.69
CA ASP A 334 6.49 -10.88 -3.24
C ASP A 334 6.60 -9.70 -2.24
N ILE A 335 6.64 -9.95 -0.94
CA ILE A 335 6.89 -8.90 0.07
C ILE A 335 8.38 -8.53 0.13
N ALA A 336 9.27 -9.50 -0.08
CA ALA A 336 10.69 -9.23 -0.19
C ALA A 336 11.03 -8.36 -1.39
N GLU A 337 10.39 -8.58 -2.55
CA GLU A 337 10.54 -7.75 -3.74
C GLU A 337 10.01 -6.32 -3.50
N LEU A 338 8.87 -6.16 -2.80
CA LEU A 338 8.39 -4.83 -2.40
C LEU A 338 9.33 -4.12 -1.44
N TYR A 339 9.85 -4.83 -0.44
CA TYR A 339 10.81 -4.28 0.51
C TYR A 339 12.12 -3.88 -0.16
N GLU A 340 12.57 -4.64 -1.16
CA GLU A 340 13.72 -4.32 -2.00
C GLU A 340 13.52 -3.01 -2.76
N ILE A 341 12.38 -2.87 -3.45
CA ILE A 341 12.03 -1.65 -4.19
C ILE A 341 11.87 -0.46 -3.23
N TRP A 342 11.20 -0.66 -2.10
CA TRP A 342 11.05 0.38 -1.08
C TRP A 342 12.41 0.81 -0.52
N SER A 343 13.29 -0.14 -0.19
CA SER A 343 14.65 0.13 0.30
C SER A 343 15.47 0.93 -0.72
N TYR A 344 15.35 0.61 -2.02
CA TYR A 344 16.00 1.38 -3.08
C TYR A 344 15.56 2.85 -3.05
N PHE A 345 14.26 3.12 -2.98
CA PHE A 345 13.77 4.49 -2.87
C PHE A 345 14.16 5.12 -1.55
N GLU A 346 14.19 4.39 -0.45
CA GLU A 346 14.58 4.97 0.82
C GLU A 346 16.05 5.42 0.80
N VAL A 347 16.96 4.63 0.22
CA VAL A 347 18.35 5.07 -0.02
C VAL A 347 18.40 6.30 -0.93
N GLU A 348 17.61 6.34 -2.01
CA GLU A 348 17.50 7.53 -2.88
C GLU A 348 17.11 8.78 -2.08
N ARG A 349 16.18 8.66 -1.13
CA ARG A 349 15.75 9.77 -0.26
C ARG A 349 16.91 10.33 0.52
N GLN A 350 17.66 9.44 1.15
CA GLN A 350 18.73 9.81 2.06
C GLN A 350 19.89 10.43 1.29
N VAL A 351 20.15 9.97 0.07
CA VAL A 351 21.13 10.59 -0.81
C VAL A 351 20.69 12.00 -1.21
N SER A 352 19.44 12.16 -1.66
CA SER A 352 18.87 13.46 -2.01
C SER A 352 18.88 14.45 -0.83
N LEU A 353 18.57 13.98 0.38
CA LEU A 353 18.64 14.79 1.60
C LEU A 353 20.07 15.12 2.00
N GLY A 354 20.98 14.14 1.96
CA GLY A 354 22.40 14.33 2.30
C GLY A 354 23.11 15.30 1.37
N LEU A 355 22.78 15.28 0.07
CA LEU A 355 23.30 16.24 -0.91
C LEU A 355 22.57 17.59 -0.88
N GLY A 356 21.42 17.68 -0.22
CA GLY A 356 20.56 18.87 -0.18
C GLY A 356 20.01 19.28 -1.54
N ARG A 357 19.94 18.36 -2.52
CA ARG A 357 19.55 18.62 -3.91
C ARG A 357 18.74 17.45 -4.49
N PRO A 358 17.74 17.71 -5.34
CA PRO A 358 17.04 16.65 -6.05
C PRO A 358 17.94 16.01 -7.13
N PRO A 359 17.62 14.79 -7.60
CA PRO A 359 18.35 14.15 -8.69
C PRO A 359 18.25 14.95 -9.99
N VAL A 360 19.35 14.95 -10.74
CA VAL A 360 19.49 15.67 -12.03
C VAL A 360 19.04 14.79 -13.19
N GLU A 361 19.26 13.47 -13.09
CA GLU A 361 18.82 12.49 -14.07
C GLU A 361 18.16 11.32 -13.38
N VAL A 362 16.96 10.97 -13.85
CA VAL A 362 16.22 9.78 -13.41
C VAL A 362 16.04 8.92 -14.64
N GLY A 363 16.65 7.73 -14.65
CA GLY A 363 16.53 6.78 -15.74
C GLY A 363 15.06 6.50 -16.04
N THR A 364 14.71 6.46 -17.32
CA THR A 364 13.33 6.14 -17.72
C THR A 364 13.09 4.65 -17.55
N PRO A 365 12.15 4.24 -16.70
CA PRO A 365 11.79 2.84 -16.58
C PRO A 365 11.06 2.37 -17.85
N ASN A 366 11.19 1.08 -18.18
CA ASN A 366 10.58 0.50 -19.38
C ASN A 366 9.06 0.45 -19.22
N VAL A 367 8.35 1.25 -20.00
CA VAL A 367 6.88 1.24 -20.05
C VAL A 367 6.45 0.14 -21.02
N GLY A 368 5.89 -0.94 -20.49
CA GLY A 368 5.22 -1.98 -21.29
C GLY A 368 3.71 -1.82 -21.21
N ASP A 369 2.99 -2.58 -22.05
CA ASP A 369 1.51 -2.59 -22.09
C ASP A 369 0.87 -3.02 -20.74
N LEU A 370 1.65 -3.63 -19.84
CA LEU A 370 1.24 -4.20 -18.55
C LEU A 370 1.63 -3.36 -17.33
N GLY A 371 2.29 -2.21 -17.52
CA GLY A 371 2.81 -1.38 -16.43
C GLY A 371 4.23 -0.91 -16.67
N VAL A 372 4.78 -0.20 -15.67
CA VAL A 372 6.11 0.39 -15.79
C VAL A 372 7.10 -0.47 -15.04
N ASN A 373 8.08 -1.03 -15.74
CA ASN A 373 9.13 -1.83 -15.13
C ASN A 373 10.35 -0.94 -14.83
N LEU A 374 10.80 -0.87 -13.56
CA LEU A 374 12.10 -0.30 -13.18
C LEU A 374 13.16 -1.19 -13.85
N GLY A 375 13.44 -0.91 -15.13
CA GLY A 375 14.31 -1.73 -15.95
C GLY A 375 15.63 -2.00 -15.22
N ARG A 376 16.17 -3.20 -15.38
CA ARG A 376 17.43 -3.60 -14.72
C ARG A 376 18.49 -2.52 -14.96
N GLY A 377 19.12 -2.02 -13.90
CA GLY A 377 20.10 -0.94 -14.00
C GLY A 377 19.47 0.46 -14.09
N LEU A 378 18.24 0.64 -13.59
CA LEU A 378 17.67 1.96 -13.36
C LEU A 378 18.69 2.80 -12.59
N ARG A 379 19.05 3.94 -13.17
CA ARG A 379 20.05 4.85 -12.65
C ARG A 379 19.39 6.15 -12.24
N ILE A 380 19.66 6.60 -11.02
CA ILE A 380 19.38 7.96 -10.57
C ILE A 380 20.74 8.62 -10.37
N ALA A 381 20.93 9.82 -10.90
CA ALA A 381 22.17 10.54 -10.80
C ALA A 381 21.95 11.95 -10.23
N TRP A 382 22.88 12.37 -9.38
CA TRP A 382 22.94 13.71 -8.82
C TRP A 382 24.11 14.49 -9.43
N GLU A 383 24.08 15.80 -9.23
CA GLU A 383 25.20 16.67 -9.54
C GLU A 383 26.46 16.23 -8.78
N GLY A 384 27.62 16.27 -9.43
CA GLY A 384 28.87 15.73 -8.86
C GLY A 384 29.13 14.25 -9.18
N SER A 385 28.36 13.63 -10.09
CA SER A 385 28.55 12.25 -10.58
C SER A 385 28.28 11.15 -9.54
N VAL A 386 27.54 11.45 -8.48
CA VAL A 386 26.98 10.43 -7.58
C VAL A 386 25.84 9.72 -8.29
N GLU A 387 25.87 8.38 -8.28
CA GLU A 387 24.89 7.56 -9.00
C GLU A 387 24.31 6.48 -8.07
N LEU A 388 23.00 6.25 -8.15
CA LEU A 388 22.31 5.18 -7.46
C LEU A 388 21.69 4.24 -8.50
N PHE A 389 22.04 2.96 -8.42
CA PHE A 389 21.56 1.94 -9.35
C PHE A 389 20.67 0.94 -8.63
N TYR A 390 19.53 0.63 -9.26
CA TYR A 390 18.72 -0.53 -8.89
C TYR A 390 19.19 -1.75 -9.67
N ASN A 391 19.55 -2.81 -8.96
CA ASN A 391 19.80 -4.12 -9.56
C ASN A 391 20.93 -4.14 -10.61
N LEU A 392 22.00 -3.38 -10.36
CA LEU A 392 23.17 -3.30 -11.24
C LEU A 392 23.88 -4.64 -11.34
N SER A 393 24.17 -5.10 -12.56
CA SER A 393 24.82 -6.40 -12.79
C SER A 393 26.31 -6.23 -13.12
N TYR A 394 27.14 -6.86 -12.30
CA TYR A 394 28.59 -6.98 -12.48
C TYR A 394 28.92 -8.28 -13.21
N SER A 395 29.82 -8.24 -14.19
CA SER A 395 30.30 -9.45 -14.87
C SER A 395 31.71 -9.26 -15.42
N ARG A 396 32.40 -10.37 -15.72
CA ARG A 396 33.75 -10.35 -16.31
C ARG A 396 33.84 -9.62 -17.66
N SER A 397 32.73 -9.54 -18.39
CA SER A 397 32.63 -8.93 -19.73
C SER A 397 32.12 -7.49 -19.74
N ARG A 398 31.72 -6.93 -18.59
CA ARG A 398 31.22 -5.56 -18.45
C ARG A 398 32.32 -4.60 -17.95
N ARG A 399 32.09 -3.30 -18.11
CA ARG A 399 32.98 -2.24 -17.61
C ARG A 399 33.11 -2.31 -16.08
N ASP A 400 32.00 -2.60 -15.40
CA ASP A 400 31.93 -2.91 -13.97
C ASP A 400 32.21 -4.41 -13.75
N ARG A 401 33.44 -4.75 -13.36
CA ARG A 401 33.93 -6.12 -13.32
C ARG A 401 33.61 -6.82 -12.00
N SER A 402 33.15 -8.06 -12.11
CA SER A 402 33.29 -9.06 -11.05
C SER A 402 34.42 -10.03 -11.41
N TYR A 403 35.21 -10.44 -10.43
CA TYR A 403 36.36 -11.33 -10.60
C TYR A 403 35.95 -12.76 -11.00
N SER A 404 34.84 -13.26 -10.45
CA SER A 404 34.42 -14.66 -10.57
C SER A 404 33.13 -14.85 -11.38
N LEU A 405 31.98 -14.55 -10.78
CA LEU A 405 30.64 -14.85 -11.31
C LEU A 405 29.82 -13.57 -11.54
N PRO A 406 28.74 -13.62 -12.34
CA PRO A 406 27.80 -12.51 -12.42
C PRO A 406 27.18 -12.24 -11.04
N LEU A 407 27.32 -11.02 -10.54
CA LEU A 407 26.78 -10.61 -9.24
C LEU A 407 25.82 -9.43 -9.42
N ARG A 408 24.80 -9.39 -8.57
CA ARG A 408 23.72 -8.43 -8.66
C ARG A 408 23.25 -8.05 -7.26
N PRO A 409 23.89 -7.05 -6.64
CA PRO A 409 23.34 -6.39 -5.45
C PRO A 409 22.04 -5.66 -5.82
N ASP A 410 21.17 -5.49 -4.82
CA ASP A 410 19.83 -4.92 -5.02
C ASP A 410 19.92 -3.40 -5.24
N VAL A 411 20.79 -2.72 -4.48
CA VAL A 411 21.07 -1.29 -4.59
C VAL A 411 22.58 -1.05 -4.62
N VAL A 412 23.02 -0.14 -5.50
CA VAL A 412 24.42 0.30 -5.57
C VAL A 412 24.46 1.82 -5.52
N LEU A 413 25.09 2.37 -4.49
CA LEU A 413 25.45 3.79 -4.42
C LEU A 413 26.91 3.95 -4.84
N ARG A 414 27.14 4.67 -5.93
CA ARG A 414 28.46 4.93 -6.50
C ARG A 414 28.92 6.34 -6.15
N ILE A 415 30.03 6.42 -5.43
CA ILE A 415 30.69 7.68 -5.06
C ILE A 415 31.92 7.86 -5.96
N PRO A 416 31.98 8.91 -6.79
CA PRO A 416 33.00 9.05 -7.83
C PRO A 416 34.37 9.47 -7.28
N ASP A 417 34.39 10.33 -6.27
CA ASP A 417 35.58 11.02 -5.76
C ASP A 417 35.55 11.16 -4.23
N GLY A 418 36.68 11.52 -3.63
CA GLY A 418 36.81 11.74 -2.18
C GLY A 418 37.27 10.51 -1.39
N PRO A 419 37.36 10.62 -0.05
CA PRO A 419 37.86 9.55 0.81
C PRO A 419 37.00 8.30 0.73
N ASN A 420 35.70 8.46 0.42
CA ASN A 420 34.71 7.38 0.30
C ASN A 420 34.49 6.87 -1.14
N ARG A 421 35.34 7.28 -2.10
CA ARG A 421 35.26 6.81 -3.49
C ARG A 421 35.11 5.29 -3.60
N GLY A 422 34.13 4.83 -4.37
CA GLY A 422 33.83 3.41 -4.58
C GLY A 422 32.33 3.11 -4.65
N ASP A 423 32.00 1.82 -4.76
CA ASP A 423 30.63 1.32 -4.76
C ASP A 423 30.25 0.84 -3.35
N HIS A 424 29.19 1.44 -2.79
CA HIS A 424 28.54 1.00 -1.56
C HIS A 424 27.31 0.18 -1.93
N LEU A 425 27.33 -1.10 -1.56
CA LEU A 425 26.32 -2.08 -1.99
C LEU A 425 25.31 -2.29 -0.86
N PHE A 426 24.03 -2.38 -1.21
CA PHE A 426 22.98 -2.77 -0.28
C PHE A 426 22.19 -3.96 -0.82
N ASP A 427 21.92 -4.94 0.04
CA ASP A 427 21.09 -6.12 -0.24
C ASP A 427 19.92 -6.11 0.75
N ALA A 428 18.70 -6.00 0.22
CA ALA A 428 17.49 -5.89 1.03
C ALA A 428 17.00 -7.29 1.40
N LYS A 429 16.96 -7.58 2.70
CA LYS A 429 16.55 -8.88 3.23
C LYS A 429 15.28 -8.77 4.04
N PHE A 430 14.16 -9.04 3.38
CA PHE A 430 12.88 -9.22 4.05
C PHE A 430 12.72 -10.67 4.53
N LYS A 431 12.81 -10.90 5.84
CA LYS A 431 12.50 -12.20 6.46
C LYS A 431 11.34 -12.07 7.43
N VAL A 432 10.13 -12.42 6.96
CA VAL A 432 9.06 -12.86 7.88
C VAL A 432 9.46 -14.25 8.35
N ARG A 433 9.70 -14.40 9.65
CA ARG A 433 10.14 -15.67 10.23
C ARG A 433 9.08 -16.75 9.93
N LYS A 434 9.43 -17.75 9.13
CA LYS A 434 8.60 -18.94 8.85
C LYS A 434 9.07 -20.13 9.70
N LEU A 435 8.14 -21.08 9.81
CA LEU A 435 8.00 -22.19 10.76
C LEU A 435 9.01 -23.36 10.68
N ASP A 436 10.01 -23.37 9.79
CA ASP A 436 10.70 -24.62 9.40
C ASP A 436 12.18 -24.76 9.84
N ASP A 437 12.64 -24.10 10.91
CA ASP A 437 14.01 -24.34 11.45
C ASP A 437 14.01 -25.37 12.59
N ALA A 438 13.21 -26.44 12.44
CA ALA A 438 13.42 -27.69 13.17
C ALA A 438 14.11 -28.66 12.21
N VAL A 439 15.27 -29.17 12.62
CA VAL A 439 16.11 -30.19 11.95
C VAL A 439 17.17 -29.63 10.99
N GLN A 440 18.36 -29.29 11.52
CA GLN A 440 19.55 -30.09 11.25
C GLN A 440 20.75 -29.74 12.15
N THR A 441 21.47 -30.81 12.44
CA THR A 441 22.65 -31.03 13.28
C THR A 441 23.96 -30.51 12.68
N ALA A 442 24.87 -30.06 13.55
CA ALA A 442 26.25 -30.54 13.72
C ALA A 442 27.24 -29.38 13.96
N GLU A 443 27.86 -29.46 15.14
CA GLU A 443 29.26 -29.20 15.51
C GLU A 443 29.95 -27.89 15.04
N ASP A 444 30.56 -27.22 16.04
CA ASP A 444 31.43 -26.03 15.98
C ASP A 444 30.80 -24.67 15.66
N VAL A 445 29.72 -24.29 16.34
CA VAL A 445 29.24 -22.89 16.37
C VAL A 445 28.91 -22.49 17.81
N ASP A 446 29.39 -21.33 18.25
CA ASP A 446 29.23 -20.80 19.61
C ASP A 446 27.74 -20.68 20.00
N GLU A 447 27.37 -21.08 21.22
CA GLU A 447 25.97 -21.15 21.66
C GLU A 447 25.29 -19.76 21.66
N ALA A 448 26.08 -18.69 21.81
CA ALA A 448 25.65 -17.30 21.71
C ALA A 448 25.27 -16.90 20.26
N GLU A 449 25.94 -17.47 19.25
CA GLU A 449 25.70 -17.19 17.84
C GLU A 449 24.45 -17.91 17.32
N GLN A 450 24.22 -19.16 17.77
CA GLN A 450 22.95 -19.84 17.51
C GLN A 450 21.76 -19.13 18.17
N ALA A 451 21.97 -18.51 19.34
CA ALA A 451 20.96 -17.68 19.98
C ALA A 451 20.65 -16.40 19.18
N ALA A 452 21.63 -15.82 18.48
CA ALA A 452 21.47 -14.67 17.59
C ALA A 452 20.67 -15.02 16.32
N GLU A 453 20.96 -16.16 15.69
CA GLU A 453 20.16 -16.68 14.55
C GLU A 453 18.72 -16.98 15.00
N ARG A 454 18.55 -17.59 16.19
CA ARG A 454 17.24 -17.83 16.83
C ARG A 454 16.54 -16.56 17.34
N ARG A 455 17.21 -15.40 17.41
CA ARG A 455 16.61 -14.07 17.70
C ARG A 455 16.24 -13.26 16.44
N GLY A 456 16.62 -13.76 15.27
CA GLY A 456 16.17 -13.24 13.97
C GLY A 456 17.09 -12.16 13.44
N MET A 457 18.33 -12.16 13.91
CA MET A 457 19.26 -11.07 13.67
C MET A 457 19.83 -11.18 12.25
N PHE A 458 20.23 -12.37 11.78
CA PHE A 458 20.54 -12.73 10.38
C PHE A 458 20.94 -14.22 10.35
N LYS A 459 21.01 -14.89 9.17
CA LYS A 459 21.66 -16.22 9.05
C LYS A 459 23.11 -15.99 8.62
N HIS A 460 24.09 -16.73 9.15
CA HIS A 460 25.49 -16.61 8.73
C HIS A 460 25.69 -16.69 7.20
N ALA A 461 24.85 -17.47 6.51
CA ALA A 461 24.83 -17.55 5.05
C ALA A 461 24.63 -16.19 4.33
N ASP A 462 23.88 -15.26 4.91
CA ASP A 462 23.68 -13.93 4.30
C ASP A 462 24.93 -13.05 4.45
N LEU A 463 25.62 -13.10 5.60
CA LEU A 463 26.90 -12.40 5.80
C LEU A 463 27.99 -12.96 4.87
N TYR A 464 28.05 -14.28 4.67
CA TYR A 464 28.96 -14.88 3.70
C TYR A 464 28.70 -14.40 2.27
N LYS A 465 27.42 -14.23 1.88
CA LYS A 465 27.07 -13.64 0.59
C LYS A 465 27.58 -12.20 0.47
N MET A 466 27.54 -11.42 1.56
CA MET A 466 28.03 -10.04 1.55
C MET A 466 29.56 -9.96 1.46
N HIS A 467 30.29 -10.83 2.16
CA HIS A 467 31.74 -10.98 1.98
C HIS A 467 32.09 -11.36 0.54
N ALA A 468 31.32 -12.26 -0.07
CA ALA A 468 31.49 -12.63 -1.46
C ALA A 468 31.27 -11.45 -2.42
N TYR A 469 30.27 -10.60 -2.17
CA TYR A 469 30.06 -9.38 -2.96
C TYR A 469 31.23 -8.40 -2.83
N ARG A 470 31.70 -8.14 -1.60
CA ARG A 470 32.85 -7.28 -1.35
C ARG A 470 34.09 -7.78 -2.10
N ASP A 471 34.39 -9.08 -2.00
CA ASP A 471 35.62 -9.66 -2.57
C ASP A 471 35.58 -9.80 -4.07
N ALA A 472 34.42 -10.08 -4.63
CA ALA A 472 34.31 -10.34 -6.05
C ALA A 472 34.12 -9.06 -6.88
N ILE A 473 33.61 -7.96 -6.31
CA ILE A 473 33.39 -6.69 -7.03
C ILE A 473 34.55 -5.74 -6.71
N SER A 474 35.39 -5.44 -7.71
CA SER A 474 36.65 -4.73 -7.49
C SER A 474 36.50 -3.30 -6.95
N ASN A 475 35.37 -2.65 -7.21
CA ASN A 475 35.08 -1.30 -6.73
C ASN A 475 34.24 -1.30 -5.44
N ALA A 476 33.81 -2.46 -4.93
CA ALA A 476 32.98 -2.52 -3.74
C ALA A 476 33.79 -2.11 -2.51
N ARG A 477 33.29 -1.09 -1.81
CA ARG A 477 33.94 -0.52 -0.63
C ARG A 477 33.29 -1.00 0.67
N SER A 478 31.96 -0.95 0.72
CA SER A 478 31.20 -1.49 1.84
C SER A 478 29.96 -2.21 1.34
N VAL A 479 29.55 -3.26 2.05
CA VAL A 479 28.35 -4.04 1.73
C VAL A 479 27.43 -4.08 2.94
N TRP A 480 26.17 -3.72 2.75
CA TRP A 480 25.20 -3.57 3.82
C TRP A 480 23.95 -4.41 3.58
N ILE A 481 23.50 -5.11 4.61
CA ILE A 481 22.18 -5.75 4.62
C ILE A 481 21.18 -4.73 5.16
N LEU A 482 20.17 -4.40 4.35
CA LEU A 482 19.00 -3.62 4.80
C LEU A 482 17.94 -4.61 5.27
N TYR A 483 17.46 -4.48 6.51
CA TYR A 483 16.50 -5.44 7.03
C TYR A 483 15.52 -4.84 8.04
N PRO A 484 14.31 -5.44 8.17
CA PRO A 484 13.25 -5.00 9.05
C PRO A 484 13.53 -5.33 10.54
N GLY A 485 14.70 -4.96 11.04
CA GLY A 485 15.14 -5.21 12.41
C GLY A 485 15.38 -3.94 13.20
N SER A 486 16.10 -4.07 14.31
CA SER A 486 16.36 -2.96 15.25
C SER A 486 17.82 -2.84 15.66
N GLU A 487 18.69 -3.75 15.21
CA GLU A 487 20.09 -3.80 15.65
C GLU A 487 21.00 -3.43 14.47
N LEU A 488 22.00 -2.60 14.74
CA LEU A 488 23.08 -2.38 13.80
C LEU A 488 24.22 -3.35 14.11
N ARG A 489 24.86 -3.85 13.06
CA ARG A 489 26.14 -4.55 13.20
C ARG A 489 27.04 -4.27 12.02
N PHE A 490 28.30 -3.96 12.26
CA PHE A 490 29.29 -3.73 11.23
C PHE A 490 30.61 -4.42 11.58
N PHE A 491 31.22 -5.04 10.57
CA PHE A 491 32.51 -5.69 10.63
C PHE A 491 33.44 -4.98 9.66
N ASP A 492 34.50 -4.36 10.19
CA ASP A 492 35.50 -3.70 9.37
C ASP A 492 36.50 -4.73 8.78
N GLU A 493 37.38 -4.26 7.88
CA GLU A 493 38.41 -5.11 7.27
C GLU A 493 39.58 -5.46 8.19
N VAL A 494 39.75 -4.75 9.30
CA VAL A 494 40.85 -4.94 10.26
C VAL A 494 40.46 -5.82 11.45
N GLY A 495 39.22 -6.35 11.45
CA GLY A 495 38.70 -7.27 12.47
C GLY A 495 37.94 -6.60 13.60
N GLY A 496 37.68 -5.29 13.52
CA GLY A 496 36.83 -4.55 14.44
C GLY A 496 35.36 -4.86 14.22
N ARG A 497 34.63 -4.99 15.33
CA ARG A 497 33.18 -5.17 15.38
C ARG A 497 32.54 -3.95 16.03
N VAL A 498 31.53 -3.41 15.38
CA VAL A 498 30.77 -2.24 15.83
C VAL A 498 29.29 -2.60 15.87
N ASP A 499 28.63 -2.36 16.99
CA ASP A 499 27.18 -2.61 17.15
C ASP A 499 26.37 -1.29 17.27
N GLY A 500 27.04 -0.12 17.24
CA GLY A 500 26.41 1.20 17.38
C GLY A 500 26.71 2.16 16.22
N LEU A 501 25.75 3.05 15.89
CA LEU A 501 25.87 4.03 14.79
C LEU A 501 26.97 5.08 15.00
N GLU A 502 27.16 5.49 16.25
CA GLU A 502 28.12 6.54 16.65
C GLU A 502 29.57 6.08 16.44
N GLU A 503 29.80 4.78 16.64
CA GLU A 503 31.09 4.11 16.55
C GLU A 503 31.47 3.73 15.11
N LEU A 504 30.59 3.99 14.13
CA LEU A 504 30.91 3.72 12.73
C LEU A 504 32.10 4.59 12.26
N PRO A 505 33.07 4.01 11.54
CA PRO A 505 34.17 4.79 10.98
C PRO A 505 33.65 5.84 9.98
N GLU A 506 34.31 6.99 9.92
CA GLU A 506 34.03 8.03 8.91
C GLU A 506 34.13 7.50 7.48
N VAL A 507 34.99 6.49 7.28
CA VAL A 507 35.21 5.83 6.01
C VAL A 507 34.80 4.35 6.13
N PRO A 508 33.50 4.01 5.94
CA PRO A 508 33.03 2.65 6.09
C PRO A 508 33.63 1.74 5.02
N ARG A 509 34.38 0.73 5.47
CA ARG A 509 34.99 -0.30 4.62
C ARG A 509 34.85 -1.67 5.30
N GLY A 510 34.06 -2.57 4.71
CA GLY A 510 33.67 -3.81 5.37
C GLY A 510 32.25 -4.26 5.05
N VAL A 511 31.69 -5.10 5.92
CA VAL A 511 30.37 -5.71 5.77
C VAL A 511 29.52 -5.42 7.00
N GLY A 512 28.27 -4.97 6.81
CA GLY A 512 27.36 -4.70 7.91
C GLY A 512 25.91 -5.05 7.63
N ALA A 513 25.10 -4.94 8.67
CA ALA A 513 23.65 -5.01 8.65
C ALA A 513 23.12 -3.77 9.38
N ILE A 514 22.16 -3.09 8.75
CA ILE A 514 21.58 -1.85 9.26
C ILE A 514 20.05 -1.96 9.26
N PRO A 515 19.38 -1.57 10.36
CA PRO A 515 17.94 -1.64 10.44
C PRO A 515 17.32 -0.59 9.52
N LEU A 516 16.27 -0.99 8.79
CA LEU A 516 15.54 -0.10 7.89
C LEU A 516 14.04 -0.43 7.93
N ARG A 517 13.26 0.53 8.48
CA ARG A 517 11.81 0.41 8.69
C ARG A 517 11.04 1.62 8.11
N PRO A 518 9.85 1.40 7.54
CA PRO A 518 8.89 2.43 7.18
C PRO A 518 8.45 3.22 8.41
N GLY A 519 8.17 4.52 8.25
CA GLY A 519 7.68 5.38 9.33
C GLY A 519 8.67 5.81 10.40
N GLU A 520 9.67 4.98 10.69
CA GLU A 520 10.86 5.45 11.38
C GLU A 520 11.61 6.40 10.43
N GLN A 521 11.86 7.64 10.86
CA GLN A 521 12.86 8.47 10.18
C GLN A 521 14.14 7.64 10.22
N GLY A 522 14.56 7.10 9.08
CA GLY A 522 15.65 6.13 9.00
C GLY A 522 16.99 6.74 9.41
N ASP A 523 17.14 7.11 10.67
CA ASP A 523 18.26 7.85 11.24
C ASP A 523 19.55 7.05 11.04
N ALA A 524 19.45 5.72 11.14
CA ALA A 524 20.54 4.81 10.87
C ALA A 524 21.04 4.93 9.41
N ILE A 525 20.13 4.75 8.45
CA ILE A 525 20.49 4.82 7.02
C ILE A 525 20.86 6.24 6.59
N ALA A 526 20.22 7.26 7.18
CA ALA A 526 20.51 8.67 6.94
C ALA A 526 21.94 9.00 7.36
N GLN A 527 22.34 8.64 8.58
CA GLN A 527 23.70 8.84 9.08
C GLN A 527 24.72 8.04 8.27
N LEU A 528 24.41 6.80 7.90
CA LEU A 528 25.28 5.99 7.06
C LEU A 528 25.51 6.64 5.68
N VAL A 529 24.44 7.09 5.03
CA VAL A 529 24.52 7.75 3.72
C VAL A 529 25.26 9.08 3.84
N GLN A 530 25.02 9.88 4.88
CA GLN A 530 25.80 11.11 5.14
C GLN A 530 27.30 10.82 5.24
N ARG A 531 27.70 9.79 6.00
CA ARG A 531 29.10 9.37 6.09
C ARG A 531 29.68 8.93 4.74
N MET A 532 28.90 8.25 3.89
CA MET A 532 29.33 7.86 2.55
C MET A 532 29.53 9.05 1.62
N LEU A 533 28.67 10.07 1.72
CA LEU A 533 28.72 11.27 0.89
C LEU A 533 29.87 12.22 1.28
N GLY A 534 30.33 12.17 2.53
CA GLY A 534 31.45 12.96 3.04
C GLY A 534 30.99 14.23 3.75
#